data_AF-A0A0V0GNF8-F1
#
_entry.id   AF-A0A0V0GNF8-F1
#
_cell.length_a   1.000
_cell.length_b   1.000
_cell.length_c   1.000
_cell.angle_alpha   90.00
_cell.angle_beta   90.00
_cell.angle_gamma   90.00
#
_symmetry.space_group_name_H-M   'P 1'
#
loop_
_entity.id
_entity.type
_entity.pdbx_description
1 polymer ?
#
loop_
_entity_poly.entity_id
_entity_poly.type
_entity_poly.pdbx_seq_one_letter_code
_entity_poly.pdbx_strand_id
1 'polypeptide(L)'
;MSSSVARGLLNLRRLEIEDCHSMEEVITEEEQQGEGIMTLFPLLEKLHLQTLPKLGHFFLTEHALKFPFLKQVTKYGCPEMKTFVQQKSVSTPSFESVNSADEVKVDVLNKAMFNSKVSCPNLEKLYIDQANSISVLCYHQLPTPYFSKLQTLIVSDC
;
A
#
# COMPACT_ATOMS: atom_id res chain seq x y z
N MET A 1 7.84 12.82 -4.55
CA MET A 1 7.03 14.04 -4.77
C MET A 1 6.58 14.55 -3.41
N SER A 2 6.57 15.86 -3.12
CA SER A 2 6.18 16.31 -1.78
C SER A 2 4.70 16.03 -1.47
N SER A 3 4.34 15.90 -0.18
CA SER A 3 2.93 15.78 0.23
C SER A 3 2.08 16.97 -0.18
N SER A 4 2.64 18.20 -0.21
CA SER A 4 1.95 19.40 -0.70
C SER A 4 1.57 19.30 -2.18
N VAL A 5 2.48 18.79 -3.02
CA VAL A 5 2.19 18.51 -4.44
C VAL A 5 1.13 17.44 -4.57
N ALA A 6 1.24 16.34 -3.81
CA ALA A 6 0.26 15.25 -3.85
C ALA A 6 -1.15 15.71 -3.43
N ARG A 7 -1.26 16.62 -2.45
CA ARG A 7 -2.52 17.25 -2.01
C ARG A 7 -3.07 18.24 -3.05
N GLY A 8 -2.20 18.94 -3.78
CA GLY A 8 -2.61 19.87 -4.84
C GLY A 8 -3.16 19.19 -6.09
N LEU A 9 -2.84 17.91 -6.31
CA LEU A 9 -3.26 17.13 -7.48
C LEU A 9 -4.68 16.55 -7.32
N LEU A 10 -5.66 17.44 -7.11
CA LEU A 10 -7.06 17.08 -6.81
C LEU A 10 -7.77 16.40 -7.99
N ASN A 11 -7.35 16.67 -9.22
CA ASN A 11 -7.96 16.13 -10.45
C ASN A 11 -7.19 14.95 -11.05
N LEU A 12 -6.14 14.45 -10.38
CA LEU A 12 -5.33 13.36 -10.89
C LEU A 12 -6.14 12.05 -10.90
N ARG A 13 -6.38 11.49 -12.09
CA ARG A 13 -7.13 10.23 -12.28
C ARG A 13 -6.22 9.03 -12.55
N ARG A 14 -5.00 9.27 -13.02
CA ARG A 14 -4.03 8.23 -13.38
C ARG A 14 -2.64 8.67 -12.93
N LEU A 15 -1.97 7.81 -12.18
CA LEU A 15 -0.59 7.99 -11.75
C LEU A 15 0.23 6.79 -12.26
N GLU A 16 1.25 7.08 -13.06
CA GLU A 16 2.14 6.07 -13.64
C GLU A 16 3.58 6.47 -13.32
N ILE A 17 4.33 5.55 -12.74
CA ILE A 17 5.74 5.74 -12.38
C ILE A 17 6.49 4.53 -12.90
N GLU A 18 7.37 4.78 -13.87
CA GLU A 18 8.07 3.74 -14.61
C GLU A 18 9.58 4.03 -14.61
N ASP A 19 10.39 2.98 -14.54
CA ASP A 19 11.85 3.00 -14.74
C ASP A 19 12.62 3.98 -13.82
N CYS A 20 12.08 4.27 -12.63
CA CYS A 20 12.72 5.13 -11.64
C CYS A 20 13.60 4.31 -10.67
N HIS A 21 14.81 3.97 -11.12
CA HIS A 21 15.75 3.09 -10.39
C HIS A 21 16.25 3.61 -9.03
N SER A 22 16.18 4.92 -8.79
CA SER A 22 16.64 5.55 -7.54
C SER A 22 15.50 5.93 -6.60
N MET A 23 14.24 5.67 -6.97
CA MET A 23 13.09 6.07 -6.16
C MET A 23 12.91 5.13 -4.97
N GLU A 24 13.02 5.68 -3.76
CA GLU A 24 12.82 4.93 -2.50
C GLU A 24 11.39 5.07 -1.96
N GLU A 25 10.76 6.22 -2.20
CA GLU A 25 9.36 6.51 -1.85
C GLU A 25 8.69 7.41 -2.90
N VAL A 26 7.39 7.20 -3.14
CA VAL A 26 6.64 8.00 -4.13
C VAL A 26 6.34 9.39 -3.59
N ILE A 27 5.84 9.45 -2.35
CA ILE A 27 5.53 10.70 -1.66
C ILE A 27 6.55 10.93 -0.54
N THR A 28 7.26 12.03 -0.64
CA THR A 28 8.31 12.49 0.27
C THR A 28 7.73 13.55 1.20
N GLU A 29 8.16 13.59 2.46
CA GLU A 29 7.82 14.60 3.48
C GLU A 29 6.36 14.60 3.97
N GLU A 30 6.18 14.50 5.29
CA GLU A 30 4.92 14.81 5.95
C GLU A 30 4.94 16.24 6.49
N GLU A 31 4.06 17.10 6.00
CA GLU A 31 3.65 18.27 6.77
C GLU A 31 2.67 17.79 7.86
N GLN A 32 3.12 17.80 9.12
CA GLN A 32 2.30 17.50 10.29
C GLN A 32 1.16 18.52 10.38
N GLN A 33 -0.05 18.12 9.99
CA GLN A 33 -1.23 18.88 10.34
C GLN A 33 -2.44 17.96 10.53
N GLY A 34 -2.65 17.60 11.80
CA GLY A 34 -3.91 17.05 12.33
C GLY A 34 -3.96 15.54 12.46
N GLU A 35 -4.56 15.06 13.54
CA GLU A 35 -4.98 13.66 13.68
C GLU A 35 -6.15 13.38 12.72
N GLY A 36 -6.08 12.30 11.92
CA GLY A 36 -7.17 11.94 11.03
C GLY A 36 -6.80 11.06 9.82
N ILE A 37 -7.81 10.88 8.95
CA ILE A 37 -7.69 10.21 7.64
C ILE A 37 -7.21 11.23 6.62
N MET A 38 -6.07 10.95 5.97
CA MET A 38 -5.54 11.77 4.89
C MET A 38 -6.05 11.25 3.54
N THR A 39 -6.65 12.15 2.76
CA THR A 39 -7.06 11.83 1.38
C THR A 39 -6.03 12.42 0.43
N LEU A 40 -5.27 11.54 -0.24
CA LEU A 40 -4.34 11.90 -1.30
C LEU A 40 -4.92 11.44 -2.62
N PHE A 41 -4.74 12.25 -3.67
CA PHE A 41 -5.28 11.98 -5.01
C PHE A 41 -6.76 11.57 -4.96
N PRO A 42 -7.65 12.48 -4.54
CA PRO A 42 -9.04 12.16 -4.21
C PRO A 42 -9.84 11.59 -5.39
N LEU A 43 -9.37 11.75 -6.64
CA LEU A 43 -10.00 11.22 -7.86
C LEU A 43 -9.16 10.15 -8.57
N LEU A 44 -8.11 9.61 -7.93
CA LEU A 44 -7.25 8.61 -8.54
C LEU A 44 -8.04 7.34 -8.84
N GLU A 45 -8.00 6.91 -10.09
CA GLU A 45 -8.67 5.69 -10.57
C GLU A 45 -7.67 4.60 -10.91
N LYS A 46 -6.45 4.98 -11.35
CA LYS A 46 -5.42 4.03 -11.79
C LYS A 46 -4.06 4.40 -11.22
N LEU A 47 -3.42 3.42 -10.60
CA LEU A 47 -2.04 3.48 -10.13
C LEU A 47 -1.19 2.41 -10.82
N HIS A 48 -0.15 2.83 -11.51
CA HIS A 48 0.82 1.97 -12.18
C HIS A 48 2.23 2.24 -11.66
N LEU A 49 2.89 1.19 -11.17
CA LEU A 49 4.26 1.21 -10.67
C LEU A 49 5.06 0.13 -11.41
N GLN A 50 6.09 0.54 -12.15
CA GLN A 50 6.87 -0.35 -13.00
C GLN A 50 8.38 -0.11 -12.85
N THR A 51 9.15 -1.19 -12.69
CA THR A 51 10.62 -1.12 -12.67
C THR A 51 11.15 -0.12 -11.64
N LEU A 52 10.76 -0.30 -10.38
CA LEU A 52 11.17 0.55 -9.25
C LEU A 52 11.96 -0.31 -8.25
N PRO A 53 13.22 -0.68 -8.57
CA PRO A 53 13.99 -1.65 -7.79
C PRO A 53 14.20 -1.26 -6.32
N LYS A 54 14.34 0.04 -6.04
CA LYS A 54 14.60 0.58 -4.69
C LYS A 54 13.35 1.06 -3.95
N LEU A 55 12.17 0.95 -4.56
CA LEU A 55 10.96 1.48 -3.94
C LEU A 55 10.60 0.62 -2.73
N GLY A 56 10.72 1.17 -1.52
CA GLY A 56 10.38 0.47 -0.29
C GLY A 56 8.89 0.56 0.05
N HIS A 57 8.31 1.75 -0.13
CA HIS A 57 6.91 2.05 0.20
C HIS A 57 6.36 3.18 -0.69
N PHE A 58 5.04 3.24 -0.87
CA PHE A 58 4.40 4.35 -1.61
C PHE A 58 4.45 5.65 -0.81
N PHE A 59 4.15 5.56 0.49
CA PHE A 59 4.16 6.70 1.40
C PHE A 59 4.49 6.27 2.83
N LEU A 60 5.32 7.05 3.52
CA LEU A 60 5.62 6.90 4.94
C LEU A 60 4.69 7.81 5.74
N THR A 61 3.73 7.23 6.46
CA THR A 61 2.77 8.05 7.23
C THR A 61 2.23 7.39 8.49
N GLU A 62 1.87 8.21 9.47
CA GLU A 62 1.11 7.79 10.65
C GLU A 62 -0.41 7.77 10.40
N HIS A 63 -0.87 8.51 9.39
CA HIS A 63 -2.28 8.69 9.05
C HIS A 63 -2.85 7.52 8.26
N ALA A 64 -4.17 7.34 8.37
CA ALA A 64 -4.88 6.45 7.47
C ALA A 64 -5.06 7.11 6.09
N LEU A 65 -4.79 6.36 5.02
CA LEU A 65 -4.98 6.82 3.64
C LEU A 65 -6.29 6.28 3.07
N LYS A 66 -6.99 7.15 2.33
CA LYS A 66 -8.19 6.75 1.59
C LYS A 66 -8.07 7.12 0.12
N PHE A 67 -8.29 6.13 -0.74
CA PHE A 67 -8.37 6.27 -2.19
C PHE A 67 -9.78 5.91 -2.67
N PRO A 68 -10.73 6.86 -2.63
CA PRO A 68 -12.14 6.54 -2.79
C PRO A 68 -12.52 6.07 -4.19
N PHE A 69 -11.80 6.45 -5.25
CA PHE A 69 -12.13 6.07 -6.63
C PHE A 69 -11.11 5.13 -7.27
N LEU A 70 -10.14 4.63 -6.50
CA LEU A 70 -9.08 3.78 -7.06
C LEU A 70 -9.66 2.45 -7.49
N LYS A 71 -9.62 2.20 -8.80
CA LYS A 71 -10.18 1.01 -9.46
C LYS A 71 -9.10 0.02 -9.86
N GLN A 72 -7.91 0.51 -10.18
CA GLN A 72 -6.84 -0.33 -10.70
C GLN A 72 -5.51 -0.02 -10.02
N VAL A 73 -4.84 -1.08 -9.54
CA VAL A 73 -3.48 -1.04 -9.04
C VAL A 73 -2.66 -2.10 -9.77
N THR A 74 -1.53 -1.70 -10.34
CA THR A 74 -0.58 -2.59 -11.01
C THR A 74 0.82 -2.31 -10.50
N LYS A 75 1.50 -3.33 -9.95
CA LYS A 75 2.89 -3.29 -9.51
C LYS A 75 3.70 -4.32 -10.29
N TYR A 76 4.74 -3.89 -11.00
CA TYR A 76 5.66 -4.75 -11.74
C TYR A 76 7.12 -4.36 -11.48
N GLY A 77 8.02 -5.32 -11.27
CA GLY A 77 9.45 -5.01 -11.09
C GLY A 77 9.76 -4.09 -9.90
N CYS A 78 9.05 -4.26 -8.78
CA CYS A 78 9.24 -3.50 -7.52
C CYS A 78 9.57 -4.48 -6.37
N PRO A 79 10.78 -5.09 -6.35
CA PRO A 79 11.17 -6.16 -5.43
C PRO A 79 11.30 -5.71 -3.97
N GLU A 80 11.75 -4.49 -3.71
CA GLU A 80 11.90 -3.96 -2.34
C GLU A 80 10.58 -3.53 -1.70
N MET A 81 9.53 -3.34 -2.52
CA MET A 81 8.23 -2.85 -2.06
C MET A 81 7.42 -3.96 -1.40
N LYS A 82 7.51 -4.04 -0.07
CA LYS A 82 6.79 -5.03 0.75
C LYS A 82 5.43 -4.55 1.22
N THR A 83 5.29 -3.25 1.47
CA THR A 83 4.05 -2.63 1.97
C THR A 83 3.70 -1.43 1.09
N PHE A 84 2.39 -1.17 0.92
CA PHE A 84 1.94 0.02 0.20
C PHE A 84 2.19 1.27 1.03
N VAL A 85 1.84 1.24 2.33
CA VAL A 85 2.13 2.33 3.28
C VAL A 85 3.02 1.80 4.39
N GLN A 86 4.15 2.46 4.61
CA GLN A 86 5.01 2.19 5.75
C GLN A 86 4.57 3.06 6.93
N GLN A 87 4.44 2.45 8.10
CA GLN A 87 4.15 3.20 9.32
C GLN A 87 5.44 3.79 9.87
N LYS A 88 5.38 5.07 10.22
CA LYS A 88 6.42 5.73 11.01
C LYS A 88 6.21 5.29 12.46
N SER A 89 6.93 4.27 12.92
CA SER A 89 6.91 3.88 14.33
C SER A 89 7.73 4.90 15.13
N VAL A 90 7.13 5.49 16.17
CA VAL A 90 7.91 6.08 17.26
C VAL A 90 8.71 4.94 17.89
N SER A 91 10.02 5.13 18.03
CA SER A 91 10.98 4.14 18.52
C SER A 91 10.45 3.29 19.68
N THR A 92 10.45 1.97 19.50
CA THR A 92 10.87 1.06 20.57
C THR A 92 11.81 0.00 19.98
N PRO A 93 12.87 -0.39 20.71
CA PRO A 93 13.94 -1.22 20.19
C PRO A 93 13.47 -2.67 20.02
N SER A 94 14.11 -3.37 19.07
CA SER A 94 14.06 -4.81 18.79
C SER A 94 13.56 -5.70 19.92
N PHE A 95 12.70 -6.69 19.68
CA PHE A 95 12.84 -8.01 20.32
C PHE A 95 12.25 -9.15 19.50
N GLU A 96 13.05 -10.20 19.42
CA GLU A 96 12.76 -11.57 18.99
C GLU A 96 11.66 -12.20 19.85
N SER A 97 10.97 -13.21 19.28
CA SER A 97 10.18 -14.30 19.88
C SER A 97 9.47 -14.09 21.24
N VAL A 98 8.20 -14.49 21.35
CA VAL A 98 7.71 -15.51 22.31
C VAL A 98 6.24 -15.81 22.03
N ASN A 99 5.93 -17.11 22.00
CA ASN A 99 4.60 -17.69 21.97
C ASN A 99 3.77 -17.30 23.20
N SER A 100 2.52 -16.91 23.00
CA SER A 100 1.43 -17.21 23.93
C SER A 100 0.16 -17.42 23.11
N ALA A 101 -0.44 -18.59 23.31
CA ALA A 101 -1.71 -18.97 22.72
C ALA A 101 -2.84 -18.10 23.27
N ASP A 102 -3.90 -18.02 22.45
CA ASP A 102 -5.18 -17.34 22.64
C ASP A 102 -5.22 -15.87 22.20
N GLU A 103 -6.07 -15.63 21.17
CA GLU A 103 -6.38 -14.36 20.49
C GLU A 103 -5.34 -13.77 19.51
N VAL A 104 -4.84 -14.57 18.56
CA VAL A 104 -4.05 -14.04 17.43
C VAL A 104 -4.51 -14.67 16.11
N LYS A 105 -5.55 -14.09 15.49
CA LYS A 105 -5.91 -14.46 14.10
C LYS A 105 -6.17 -13.29 13.14
N VAL A 106 -6.00 -12.04 13.57
CA VAL A 106 -6.27 -10.86 12.70
C VAL A 106 -4.99 -10.09 12.33
N ASP A 107 -3.90 -10.23 13.08
CA ASP A 107 -2.72 -9.37 12.92
C ASP A 107 -1.77 -9.73 11.76
N VAL A 108 -1.76 -10.98 11.30
CA VAL A 108 -0.82 -11.41 10.25
C VAL A 108 -1.25 -10.90 8.85
N LEU A 109 -2.55 -10.71 8.65
CA LEU A 109 -3.14 -10.32 7.37
C LEU A 109 -2.93 -8.83 7.02
N ASN A 110 -2.87 -7.95 8.03
CA ASN A 110 -2.59 -6.52 7.87
C ASN A 110 -1.17 -6.23 7.36
N LYS A 111 -0.32 -7.25 7.24
CA LYS A 111 1.09 -7.09 6.86
C LYS A 111 1.35 -7.22 5.36
N ALA A 112 0.36 -7.66 4.57
CA ALA A 112 0.64 -8.26 3.27
C ALA A 112 0.72 -7.33 2.05
N MET A 113 0.05 -6.16 2.00
CA MET A 113 0.28 -5.10 0.99
C MET A 113 -0.49 -3.84 1.37
N PHE A 114 -1.75 -3.99 1.77
CA PHE A 114 -2.58 -2.93 2.34
C PHE A 114 -2.73 -3.21 3.84
N ASN A 115 -2.16 -2.36 4.69
CA ASN A 115 -2.37 -2.45 6.12
C ASN A 115 -3.78 -1.94 6.48
N SER A 116 -4.19 -2.11 7.74
CA SER A 116 -5.49 -1.63 8.26
C SER A 116 -5.74 -0.13 8.09
N LYS A 117 -4.72 0.64 7.69
CA LYS A 117 -4.77 2.09 7.51
C LYS A 117 -4.96 2.53 6.05
N VAL A 118 -5.05 1.62 5.08
CA VAL A 118 -5.33 1.98 3.67
C VAL A 118 -6.73 1.52 3.26
N SER A 119 -7.55 2.43 2.73
CA SER A 119 -8.91 2.13 2.26
C SER A 119 -9.09 2.42 0.77
N CYS A 120 -9.39 1.36 0.00
CA CYS A 120 -9.64 1.39 -1.45
C CYS A 120 -10.99 0.73 -1.79
N PRO A 121 -12.13 1.33 -1.43
CA PRO A 121 -13.45 0.66 -1.46
C PRO A 121 -13.99 0.34 -2.86
N ASN A 122 -13.34 0.84 -3.91
CA ASN A 122 -13.76 0.66 -5.31
C ASN A 122 -12.72 -0.08 -6.16
N LEU A 123 -11.80 -0.82 -5.53
CA LEU A 123 -10.77 -1.56 -6.24
C LEU A 123 -11.39 -2.71 -7.06
N GLU A 124 -11.22 -2.66 -8.38
CA GLU A 124 -11.76 -3.65 -9.33
C GLU A 124 -10.65 -4.56 -9.88
N LYS A 125 -9.43 -4.05 -10.03
CA LYS A 125 -8.31 -4.77 -10.65
C LYS A 125 -7.03 -4.61 -9.84
N LEU A 126 -6.41 -5.74 -9.50
CA LEU A 126 -5.15 -5.79 -8.77
C LEU A 126 -4.18 -6.73 -9.50
N TYR A 127 -3.02 -6.20 -9.87
CA TYR A 127 -1.91 -6.97 -10.44
C TYR A 127 -0.69 -6.87 -9.52
N ILE A 128 -0.14 -8.03 -9.14
CA ILE A 128 1.00 -8.15 -8.25
C ILE A 128 2.09 -9.01 -8.92
N ASP A 129 3.26 -8.43 -9.11
CA ASP A 129 4.47 -9.11 -9.57
C ASP A 129 5.44 -9.42 -8.43
N GLN A 130 6.21 -10.51 -8.55
CA GLN A 130 7.26 -10.94 -7.61
C GLN A 130 6.75 -11.09 -6.18
N ALA A 131 5.77 -11.97 -6.07
CA ALA A 131 4.93 -12.08 -4.90
C ALA A 131 5.44 -13.19 -3.95
N ASN A 132 6.75 -13.18 -3.63
CA ASN A 132 7.47 -14.23 -2.87
C ASN A 132 6.90 -14.54 -1.46
N SER A 133 5.84 -13.84 -1.02
CA SER A 133 5.13 -14.10 0.25
C SER A 133 3.61 -14.00 0.12
N ILE A 134 3.03 -14.34 -1.04
CA ILE A 134 1.57 -14.45 -1.22
C ILE A 134 0.93 -15.60 -0.45
N SER A 135 1.72 -16.41 0.27
CA SER A 135 1.17 -17.32 1.28
C SER A 135 0.20 -16.58 2.22
N VAL A 136 0.38 -15.28 2.46
CA VAL A 136 -0.54 -14.47 3.27
C VAL A 136 -1.89 -14.13 2.59
N LEU A 137 -1.96 -14.04 1.25
CA LEU A 137 -3.24 -13.85 0.56
C LEU A 137 -4.10 -15.12 0.59
N CYS A 138 -3.46 -16.28 0.73
CA CYS A 138 -4.10 -17.59 0.64
C CYS A 138 -4.38 -18.25 2.00
N TYR A 139 -3.69 -17.86 3.09
CA TYR A 139 -3.77 -18.64 4.33
C TYR A 139 -4.92 -18.27 5.28
N HIS A 140 -5.36 -17.01 5.32
CA HIS A 140 -6.53 -16.63 6.12
C HIS A 140 -7.26 -15.49 5.42
N GLN A 141 -8.59 -15.49 5.53
CA GLN A 141 -9.53 -14.61 4.84
C GLN A 141 -8.95 -13.21 4.60
N LEU A 142 -8.67 -12.91 3.32
CA LEU A 142 -8.45 -11.54 2.87
C LEU A 142 -9.47 -10.64 3.56
N PRO A 143 -9.10 -9.47 4.11
CA PRO A 143 -10.08 -8.59 4.70
C PRO A 143 -11.12 -8.25 3.62
N THR A 144 -12.28 -8.88 3.77
CA THR A 144 -13.39 -8.97 2.82
C THR A 144 -13.92 -7.61 2.35
N PRO A 145 -13.85 -6.50 3.11
CA PRO A 145 -14.34 -5.22 2.60
C PRO A 145 -13.49 -4.64 1.46
N TYR A 146 -12.18 -4.88 1.42
CA TYR A 146 -11.32 -4.28 0.39
C TYR A 146 -11.51 -4.89 -1.00
N PHE A 147 -11.88 -6.17 -1.05
CA PHE A 147 -12.00 -6.93 -2.30
C PHE A 147 -13.44 -7.21 -2.71
N SER A 148 -14.42 -6.61 -2.03
CA SER A 148 -15.85 -6.80 -2.33
C SER A 148 -16.22 -6.44 -3.78
N LYS A 149 -15.44 -5.55 -4.42
CA LYS A 149 -15.61 -5.15 -5.83
C LYS A 149 -14.49 -5.66 -6.74
N LEU A 150 -13.53 -6.42 -6.23
CA LEU A 150 -12.41 -6.91 -7.01
C LEU A 150 -12.90 -7.94 -8.03
N GLN A 151 -12.67 -7.65 -9.31
CA GLN A 151 -13.05 -8.49 -10.44
C GLN A 151 -11.84 -9.24 -11.02
N THR A 152 -10.65 -8.65 -10.90
CA THR A 152 -9.43 -9.22 -11.48
C THR A 152 -8.31 -9.18 -10.47
N LEU A 153 -7.79 -10.35 -10.12
CA LEU A 153 -6.55 -10.52 -9.37
C LEU A 153 -5.57 -11.29 -10.25
N ILE A 154 -4.43 -10.69 -10.57
CA ILE A 154 -3.35 -11.35 -11.29
C ILE A 154 -2.12 -11.33 -10.39
N VAL A 155 -1.51 -12.50 -10.22
CA VAL A 155 -0.24 -12.64 -9.53
C VAL A 155 0.74 -13.32 -10.47
N SER A 156 1.90 -12.70 -10.69
CA SER A 156 2.98 -13.20 -11.55
C SER A 156 4.28 -13.35 -10.76
N ASP A 157 5.17 -14.20 -11.28
CA ASP A 157 6.52 -14.42 -10.75
C ASP A 157 6.52 -14.79 -9.24
N CYS A 158 5.74 -15.83 -8.90
CA CYS A 158 5.61 -16.40 -7.54
C CYS A 158 6.73 -17.41 -7.19
#